data_AF-A0A3L7VIX4-F1
#
_entry.id   AF-A0A3L7VIX4-F1
#
_cell.length_a   1.000
_cell.length_b   1.000
_cell.length_c   1.000
_cell.angle_alpha   90.00
_cell.angle_beta   90.00
_cell.angle_gamma   90.00
#
_symmetry.space_group_name_H-M   'P 1'
#
loop_
_entity.id
_entity.type
_entity.pdbx_description
1 polymer ?
#
loop_
_entity_poly.entity_id
_entity_poly.type
_entity_poly.pdbx_seq_one_letter_code
_entity_poly.pdbx_strand_id
1 'polypeptide(L)'
;YIPTNVISITDGQIYLQPDLFFAGQRPAMNAGISVSRVGGAAQTKAMKKVSGGLRLDLASFRELEAFAQLGTDLDATTQQRLDRGYRMVELLKQGQYAPMESADQVMSIYAGTRGHLDEVKREEVADWEKGFLTFVRDQMPELRERIVSSNEVDAETERQLEAAIAEFKRQRAAASATTPRQTAGAR
;
A
#
# COMPACT_ATOMS: atom_id res chain seq x y z
N TYR A 1 -3.11 -17.03 29.93
CA TYR A 1 -3.66 -18.40 29.83
C TYR A 1 -4.64 -18.52 28.67
N ILE A 2 -5.81 -17.88 28.69
CA ILE A 2 -6.79 -17.97 27.57
C ILE A 2 -6.23 -17.51 26.21
N PRO A 3 -5.56 -16.34 26.08
CA PRO A 3 -5.04 -15.91 24.78
C PRO A 3 -4.00 -16.87 24.20
N THR A 4 -3.13 -17.42 25.04
CA THR A 4 -2.10 -18.40 24.66
C THR A 4 -2.72 -19.67 24.06
N ASN A 5 -3.80 -20.18 24.67
CA ASN A 5 -4.49 -21.38 24.20
C ASN A 5 -5.22 -21.10 22.87
N VAL A 6 -5.83 -19.94 22.72
CA VAL A 6 -6.49 -19.57 21.45
C VAL A 6 -5.45 -19.44 20.33
N ILE A 7 -4.31 -18.80 20.61
CA ILE A 7 -3.18 -18.70 19.67
C ILE A 7 -2.73 -20.09 19.20
N SER A 8 -2.61 -21.08 20.11
CA SER A 8 -2.19 -22.42 19.71
C SER A 8 -3.21 -23.13 18.82
N ILE A 9 -4.51 -22.89 19.02
CA ILE A 9 -5.60 -23.56 18.28
C ILE A 9 -5.79 -22.97 16.87
N THR A 10 -5.72 -21.64 16.73
CA THR A 10 -6.02 -20.94 15.46
C THR A 10 -4.89 -21.03 14.42
N ASP A 11 -5.22 -21.14 13.14
CA ASP A 11 -4.26 -21.16 12.02
C ASP A 11 -3.66 -19.79 11.65
N GLY A 12 -3.86 -18.79 12.50
CA GLY A 12 -3.37 -17.44 12.30
C GLY A 12 -4.04 -16.48 13.26
N GLN A 13 -3.44 -15.31 13.40
CA GLN A 13 -3.94 -14.24 14.27
C GLN A 13 -3.82 -12.91 13.55
N ILE A 14 -4.89 -12.11 13.67
CA ILE A 14 -4.86 -10.69 13.36
C ILE A 14 -4.76 -9.96 14.68
N TYR A 15 -3.60 -9.37 14.95
CA TYR A 15 -3.35 -8.64 16.18
C TYR A 15 -3.63 -7.15 15.97
N LEU A 16 -4.62 -6.63 16.70
CA LEU A 16 -5.00 -5.23 16.65
C LEU A 16 -4.42 -4.48 17.86
N GLN A 17 -3.72 -3.37 17.61
CA GLN A 17 -3.11 -2.56 18.66
C GLN A 17 -3.83 -1.22 18.83
N PRO A 18 -4.21 -0.84 20.06
CA PRO A 18 -4.83 0.47 20.33
C PRO A 18 -3.96 1.65 19.86
N ASP A 19 -2.65 1.58 20.05
CA ASP A 19 -1.74 2.68 19.70
C ASP A 19 -1.76 2.99 18.20
N LEU A 20 -1.85 1.95 17.35
CA LEU A 20 -2.00 2.11 15.91
C LEU A 20 -3.33 2.75 15.55
N PHE A 21 -4.40 2.41 16.26
CA PHE A 21 -5.72 3.02 16.07
C PHE A 21 -5.70 4.52 16.41
N PHE A 22 -5.07 4.90 17.53
CA PHE A 22 -4.93 6.30 17.95
C PHE A 22 -3.98 7.10 17.05
N ALA A 23 -2.97 6.44 16.47
CA ALA A 23 -2.09 7.02 15.44
C ALA A 23 -2.76 7.15 14.05
N GLY A 24 -4.04 6.82 13.92
CA GLY A 24 -4.80 6.95 12.68
C GLY A 24 -4.59 5.82 11.67
N GLN A 25 -3.95 4.72 12.05
CA GLN A 25 -3.90 3.51 11.23
C GLN A 25 -5.18 2.69 11.42
N ARG A 26 -5.97 2.57 10.35
CA ARG A 26 -7.23 1.84 10.34
C ARG A 26 -7.29 1.01 9.06
N PRO A 27 -7.38 -0.32 9.12
CA PRO A 27 -7.42 -1.17 10.31
C PRO A 27 -6.12 -1.14 11.14
N ALA A 28 -6.23 -1.21 12.46
CA ALA A 28 -5.11 -1.09 13.40
C ALA A 28 -4.28 -2.38 13.56
N MET A 29 -3.98 -3.04 12.43
CA MET A 29 -3.31 -4.33 12.39
C MET A 29 -1.80 -4.20 12.50
N ASN A 30 -1.21 -4.93 13.44
CA ASN A 30 0.24 -5.03 13.55
C ASN A 30 0.75 -6.17 12.65
N ALA A 31 1.41 -5.82 11.54
CA ALA A 31 1.91 -6.79 10.57
C ALA A 31 3.10 -7.64 11.06
N GLY A 32 3.84 -7.18 12.06
CA GLY A 32 4.97 -7.92 12.64
C GLY A 32 4.52 -9.06 13.56
N ILE A 33 3.46 -8.83 14.33
CA ILE A 33 2.89 -9.80 15.30
C ILE A 33 1.82 -10.67 14.65
N SER A 34 1.06 -10.14 13.69
CA SER A 34 0.01 -10.90 13.00
C SER A 34 0.63 -11.98 12.12
N VAL A 35 0.02 -13.17 12.13
CA VAL A 35 0.54 -14.35 11.41
C VAL A 35 -0.60 -15.06 10.71
N SER A 36 -0.33 -15.60 9.52
CA SER A 36 -1.13 -16.64 8.88
C SER A 36 -0.26 -17.87 8.71
N ARG A 37 -0.70 -19.02 9.23
CA ARG A 37 -0.01 -20.32 9.06
C ARG A 37 -0.26 -20.92 7.69
N VAL A 38 -1.37 -20.55 7.03
CA VAL A 38 -1.67 -20.95 5.64
C VAL A 38 -0.82 -20.15 4.64
N GLY A 39 -0.52 -18.89 4.97
CA GLY A 39 0.35 -18.03 4.18
C GLY A 39 -0.16 -17.80 2.76
N GLY A 40 0.76 -17.75 1.79
CA GLY A 40 0.44 -17.47 0.39
C GLY A 40 -0.34 -18.56 -0.35
N ALA A 41 -0.63 -19.71 0.29
CA ALA A 41 -1.49 -20.75 -0.29
C ALA A 41 -2.98 -20.32 -0.33
N ALA A 42 -3.38 -19.39 0.55
CA ALA A 42 -4.74 -18.83 0.56
C ALA A 42 -4.92 -17.64 -0.40
N GLN A 43 -3.87 -17.27 -1.16
CA GLN A 43 -3.87 -16.10 -2.03
C GLN A 43 -3.96 -16.50 -3.50
N THR A 44 -4.54 -15.63 -4.33
CA THR A 44 -4.41 -15.73 -5.79
C THR A 44 -2.95 -15.54 -6.18
N LYS A 45 -2.56 -16.07 -7.35
CA LYS A 45 -1.18 -15.91 -7.84
C LYS A 45 -0.81 -14.43 -8.00
N ALA A 46 -1.75 -13.61 -8.46
CA ALA A 46 -1.63 -12.16 -8.56
C ALA A 46 -1.26 -11.53 -7.21
N MET A 47 -2.07 -11.78 -6.16
CA MET A 47 -1.81 -11.23 -4.83
C MET A 47 -0.46 -11.73 -4.29
N LYS A 48 -0.18 -13.03 -4.40
CA LYS A 48 1.08 -13.62 -3.93
C LYS A 48 2.31 -12.99 -4.61
N LYS A 49 2.23 -12.69 -5.91
CA LYS A 49 3.32 -12.06 -6.66
C LYS A 49 3.61 -10.65 -6.15
N VAL A 50 2.58 -9.87 -5.85
CA VAL A 50 2.75 -8.47 -5.43
C VAL A 50 2.99 -8.31 -3.92
N SER A 51 2.43 -9.19 -3.09
CA SER A 51 2.50 -9.07 -1.62
C SER A 51 3.57 -9.95 -0.96
N GLY A 52 4.35 -10.72 -1.74
CA GLY A 52 5.23 -11.78 -1.20
C GLY A 52 6.28 -11.29 -0.18
N GLY A 53 6.86 -10.11 -0.40
CA GLY A 53 7.83 -9.48 0.52
C GLY A 53 7.19 -8.54 1.55
N LEU A 54 5.94 -8.14 1.33
CA LEU A 54 5.32 -7.00 2.02
C LEU A 54 5.34 -7.10 3.54
N ARG A 55 5.09 -8.30 4.10
CA ARG A 55 5.12 -8.51 5.55
C ARG A 55 6.50 -8.26 6.13
N LEU A 56 7.55 -8.79 5.48
CA LEU A 56 8.92 -8.62 5.93
C LEU A 56 9.34 -7.15 5.82
N ASP A 57 8.98 -6.51 4.71
CA ASP A 57 9.27 -5.08 4.49
C ASP A 57 8.61 -4.19 5.55
N LEU A 58 7.35 -4.46 5.90
CA LEU A 58 6.64 -3.72 6.97
C LEU A 58 7.22 -4.00 8.36
N ALA A 59 7.67 -5.23 8.62
CA ALA A 59 8.32 -5.58 9.89
C ALA A 59 9.65 -4.84 10.04
N SER A 60 10.51 -4.90 9.00
CA SER A 60 11.77 -4.15 8.97
C SER A 60 11.57 -2.63 9.01
N PHE A 61 10.51 -2.12 8.38
CA PHE A 61 10.13 -0.71 8.50
C PHE A 61 9.86 -0.30 9.95
N ARG A 62 9.16 -1.12 10.74
CA ARG A 62 8.88 -0.81 12.15
C ARG A 62 10.14 -0.80 13.01
N GLU A 63 11.07 -1.71 12.74
CA GLU A 63 12.38 -1.71 13.40
C GLU A 63 13.18 -0.46 13.05
N LEU A 64 13.18 -0.08 11.76
CA LEU A 64 13.83 1.15 11.27
C LEU A 64 13.19 2.42 11.84
N GLU A 65 11.86 2.47 11.94
CA GLU A 65 11.10 3.59 12.52
C GLU A 65 11.47 3.78 14.00
N ALA A 66 11.54 2.69 14.77
CA ALA A 66 11.97 2.73 16.16
C ALA A 66 13.43 3.19 16.30
N PHE A 67 14.32 2.74 15.41
CA PHE A 67 15.72 3.18 15.39
C PHE A 67 15.88 4.66 15.05
N ALA A 68 15.14 5.15 14.04
CA ALA A 68 15.15 6.55 13.64
C ALA A 68 14.69 7.50 14.77
N GLN A 69 13.76 7.04 15.62
CA GLN A 69 13.29 7.81 16.79
C GLN A 69 14.35 7.97 17.88
N LEU A 70 15.41 7.15 17.89
CA LEU A 70 16.53 7.27 18.82
C LEU A 70 17.54 8.35 18.40
N GLY A 71 17.27 9.09 17.31
CA GLY A 71 18.06 10.24 16.89
C GLY A 71 19.36 9.89 16.16
N THR A 72 19.43 8.70 15.55
CA THR A 72 20.58 8.26 14.77
C THR A 72 20.51 8.80 13.34
N ASP A 73 21.63 9.27 12.82
CA ASP A 73 21.74 9.65 11.40
C ASP A 73 21.54 8.43 10.51
N LEU A 74 20.61 8.55 9.56
CA LEU A 74 20.32 7.52 8.57
C LEU A 74 21.04 7.85 7.26
N ASP A 75 21.66 6.84 6.64
CA ASP A 75 22.14 6.98 5.28
C ASP A 75 20.98 7.11 4.28
N ALA A 76 21.25 7.63 3.08
CA ALA A 76 20.22 7.91 2.08
C ALA A 76 19.39 6.67 1.69
N THR A 77 20.00 5.48 1.69
CA THR A 77 19.29 4.25 1.33
C THR A 77 18.33 3.80 2.43
N THR A 78 18.74 3.97 3.69
CA THR A 78 17.89 3.71 4.85
C THR A 78 16.75 4.72 4.95
N GLN A 79 17.02 5.99 4.67
CA GLN A 79 15.97 7.02 4.59
C GLN A 79 14.92 6.69 3.53
N GLN A 80 15.33 6.26 2.33
CA GLN A 80 14.40 5.85 1.28
C GLN A 80 13.53 4.65 1.69
N ARG A 81 14.09 3.67 2.39
CA ARG A 81 13.32 2.53 2.92
C ARG A 81 12.29 2.97 3.95
N LEU A 82 12.69 3.86 4.86
CA LEU A 82 11.80 4.44 5.86
C LEU A 82 10.65 5.21 5.20
N ASP A 83 10.98 6.06 4.22
CA ASP A 83 10.03 6.86 3.45
C ASP A 83 9.01 6.01 2.68
N ARG A 84 9.48 4.92 2.06
CA ARG A 84 8.60 3.95 1.40
C ARG A 84 7.69 3.23 2.39
N GLY A 85 8.23 2.86 3.55
CA GLY A 85 7.45 2.23 4.62
C GLY A 85 6.33 3.13 5.15
N TYR A 86 6.58 4.44 5.32
CA TYR A 86 5.52 5.40 5.69
C TYR A 86 4.41 5.45 4.64
N ARG A 87 4.77 5.52 3.35
CA ARG A 87 3.78 5.50 2.25
C ARG A 87 3.02 4.19 2.20
N MET A 88 3.68 3.09 2.50
CA MET A 88 3.04 1.79 2.56
C MET A 88 2.02 1.70 3.70
N VAL A 89 2.35 2.23 4.88
CA VAL A 89 1.40 2.31 5.99
C VAL A 89 0.18 3.17 5.64
N GLU A 90 0.37 4.29 4.92
CA GLU A 90 -0.74 5.11 4.44
C GLU A 90 -1.60 4.40 3.40
N LEU A 91 -0.98 3.71 2.42
CA LEU A 91 -1.71 2.98 1.39
C LEU A 91 -2.55 1.82 1.96
N LEU A 92 -2.11 1.21 3.06
CA LEU A 92 -2.86 0.13 3.71
C LEU A 92 -3.99 0.63 4.62
N LYS A 93 -4.22 1.94 4.70
CA LYS A 93 -5.36 2.49 5.43
C LYS A 93 -6.63 2.33 4.59
N GLN A 94 -7.68 1.88 5.25
CA GLN A 94 -8.96 1.65 4.62
C GLN A 94 -10.09 2.10 5.54
N GLY A 95 -11.05 2.81 4.95
CA GLY A 95 -12.26 3.26 5.64
C GLY A 95 -13.14 2.09 6.08
N GLN A 96 -13.92 2.31 7.13
CA GLN A 96 -14.92 1.33 7.57
C GLN A 96 -16.01 1.19 6.50
N TYR A 97 -16.46 -0.05 6.25
CA TYR A 97 -17.49 -0.38 5.25
C TYR A 97 -17.13 -0.01 3.80
N ALA A 98 -15.84 0.18 3.50
CA ALA A 98 -15.38 0.44 2.15
C ALA A 98 -14.49 -0.72 1.65
N PRO A 99 -15.03 -1.94 1.48
CA PRO A 99 -14.25 -3.08 0.99
C PRO A 99 -13.67 -2.78 -0.40
N MET A 100 -12.47 -3.29 -0.67
CA MET A 100 -11.79 -3.16 -1.95
C MET A 100 -11.77 -4.50 -2.67
N GLU A 101 -12.02 -4.53 -3.97
CA GLU A 101 -11.94 -5.77 -4.75
C GLU A 101 -10.49 -6.25 -4.88
N SER A 102 -10.30 -7.56 -5.04
CA SER A 102 -8.98 -8.20 -5.11
C SER A 102 -8.09 -7.58 -6.20
N ALA A 103 -8.65 -7.27 -7.38
CA ALA A 103 -7.89 -6.65 -8.46
C ALA A 103 -7.39 -5.24 -8.08
N ASP A 104 -8.23 -4.44 -7.44
CA ASP A 104 -7.88 -3.09 -7.00
C ASP A 104 -6.79 -3.15 -5.91
N GLN A 105 -6.89 -4.09 -4.97
CA GLN A 105 -5.85 -4.33 -3.96
C GLN A 105 -4.51 -4.72 -4.60
N VAL A 106 -4.53 -5.61 -5.61
CA VAL A 106 -3.32 -6.03 -6.34
C VAL A 106 -2.65 -4.82 -6.99
N MET A 107 -3.42 -3.95 -7.64
CA MET A 107 -2.90 -2.76 -8.31
C MET A 107 -2.30 -1.75 -7.32
N SER A 108 -3.00 -1.49 -6.19
CA SER A 108 -2.48 -0.63 -5.13
C SER A 108 -1.17 -1.17 -4.54
N ILE A 109 -1.15 -2.45 -4.14
CA ILE A 109 0.03 -3.07 -3.54
C ILE A 109 1.19 -3.12 -4.55
N TYR A 110 0.92 -3.37 -5.82
CA TYR A 110 1.93 -3.31 -6.88
C TYR A 110 2.59 -1.92 -6.94
N ALA A 111 1.79 -0.85 -6.95
CA ALA A 111 2.30 0.51 -6.99
C ALA A 111 3.17 0.85 -5.76
N GLY A 112 2.74 0.43 -4.56
CA GLY A 112 3.52 0.65 -3.34
C GLY A 112 4.82 -0.15 -3.29
N THR A 113 4.77 -1.45 -3.59
CA THR A 113 5.93 -2.35 -3.49
C THR A 113 7.01 -2.07 -4.54
N ARG A 114 6.63 -1.61 -5.74
CA ARG A 114 7.56 -1.22 -6.81
C ARG A 114 8.12 0.19 -6.69
N GLY A 115 7.75 0.95 -5.65
CA GLY A 115 8.25 2.30 -5.41
C GLY A 115 7.61 3.38 -6.28
N HIS A 116 6.46 3.09 -6.90
CA HIS A 116 5.76 4.09 -7.73
C HIS A 116 5.20 5.25 -6.91
N LEU A 117 5.08 5.07 -5.59
CA LEU A 117 4.63 6.07 -4.63
C LEU A 117 5.77 6.88 -4.01
N ASP A 118 7.04 6.59 -4.30
CA ASP A 118 8.18 7.21 -3.60
C ASP A 118 8.21 8.75 -3.76
N GLU A 119 7.79 9.26 -4.91
CA GLU A 119 7.68 10.70 -5.20
C GLU A 119 6.40 11.34 -4.63
N VAL A 120 5.42 10.53 -4.23
CA VAL A 120 4.14 11.00 -3.68
C VAL A 120 4.34 11.38 -2.22
N LYS A 121 3.87 12.56 -1.82
CA LYS A 121 3.87 12.96 -0.41
C LYS A 121 2.98 12.02 0.40
N ARG A 122 3.41 11.71 1.62
CA ARG A 122 2.70 10.80 2.54
C ARG A 122 1.19 11.11 2.64
N GLU A 123 0.84 12.38 2.82
CA GLU A 123 -0.54 12.85 2.98
C GLU A 123 -1.40 12.67 1.72
N GLU A 124 -0.77 12.62 0.55
CA GLU A 124 -1.45 12.51 -0.75
C GLU A 124 -1.58 11.06 -1.23
N VAL A 125 -1.06 10.07 -0.49
CA VAL A 125 -1.06 8.66 -0.90
C VAL A 125 -2.48 8.11 -1.07
N ALA A 126 -3.39 8.42 -0.15
CA ALA A 126 -4.77 7.96 -0.23
C ALA A 126 -5.51 8.56 -1.45
N ASP A 127 -5.29 9.84 -1.72
CA ASP A 127 -5.86 10.51 -2.90
C ASP A 127 -5.24 9.99 -4.20
N TRP A 128 -3.95 9.64 -4.16
CA TRP A 128 -3.27 8.98 -5.27
C TRP A 128 -3.86 7.61 -5.56
N GLU A 129 -4.03 6.77 -4.55
CA GLU A 129 -4.63 5.45 -4.71
C GLU A 129 -6.03 5.56 -5.32
N LYS A 130 -6.90 6.38 -4.72
CA LYS A 130 -8.27 6.56 -5.19
C LYS A 130 -8.30 7.09 -6.63
N GLY A 131 -7.45 8.07 -6.96
CA GLY A 131 -7.34 8.62 -8.29
C GLY A 131 -6.85 7.59 -9.31
N PHE A 132 -5.84 6.79 -8.95
CA PHE A 132 -5.28 5.75 -9.82
C PHE A 132 -6.30 4.65 -10.09
N LEU A 133 -6.98 4.14 -9.05
CA LEU A 133 -8.01 3.12 -9.20
C LEU A 133 -9.20 3.62 -10.04
N THR A 134 -9.60 4.89 -9.87
CA THR A 134 -10.63 5.53 -10.70
C THR A 134 -10.17 5.63 -12.16
N PHE A 135 -8.94 6.08 -12.39
CA PHE A 135 -8.34 6.17 -13.73
C PHE A 135 -8.34 4.81 -14.44
N VAL A 136 -7.89 3.74 -13.78
CA VAL A 136 -7.86 2.40 -14.38
C VAL A 136 -9.27 1.91 -14.68
N ARG A 137 -10.23 2.12 -13.75
CA ARG A 137 -11.62 1.72 -13.96
C ARG A 137 -12.27 2.42 -15.15
N ASP A 138 -11.99 3.72 -15.31
CA ASP A 138 -12.69 4.55 -16.30
C ASP A 138 -11.99 4.53 -17.67
N GLN A 139 -10.65 4.44 -17.72
CA GLN A 139 -9.87 4.51 -18.96
C GLN A 139 -9.24 3.19 -19.40
N MET A 140 -9.02 2.23 -18.48
CA MET A 140 -8.34 0.96 -18.75
C MET A 140 -9.06 -0.25 -18.13
N PRO A 141 -10.38 -0.42 -18.34
CA PRO A 141 -11.15 -1.50 -17.70
C PRO A 141 -10.63 -2.89 -18.06
N GLU A 142 -10.08 -3.06 -19.27
CA GLU A 142 -9.51 -4.33 -19.75
C GLU A 142 -8.37 -4.84 -18.86
N LEU A 143 -7.55 -3.94 -18.31
CA LEU A 143 -6.47 -4.31 -17.39
C LEU A 143 -7.02 -4.93 -16.10
N ARG A 144 -8.10 -4.34 -15.59
CA ARG A 144 -8.79 -4.83 -14.40
C ARG A 144 -9.43 -6.18 -14.65
N GLU A 145 -10.12 -6.35 -15.77
CA GLU A 145 -10.75 -7.61 -16.18
C GLU A 145 -9.72 -8.73 -16.37
N ARG A 146 -8.55 -8.39 -16.94
CA ARG A 146 -7.44 -9.33 -17.09
C ARG A 146 -6.95 -9.85 -15.74
N ILE A 147 -6.74 -8.97 -14.75
CA ILE A 147 -6.32 -9.38 -13.40
C ILE A 147 -7.36 -10.29 -12.72
N VAL A 148 -8.65 -9.96 -12.87
CA VAL A 148 -9.75 -10.76 -12.30
C VAL A 148 -9.84 -12.14 -12.94
N SER A 149 -9.72 -12.21 -14.27
CA SER A 149 -9.87 -13.46 -15.04
C SER A 149 -8.65 -14.37 -14.94
N SER A 150 -7.43 -13.82 -15.07
CA SER A 150 -6.19 -14.60 -15.01
C SER A 150 -5.84 -15.02 -13.58
N ASN A 151 -6.29 -14.25 -12.58
CA ASN A 151 -5.82 -14.33 -11.20
C ASN A 151 -4.28 -14.28 -11.08
N GLU A 152 -3.59 -13.72 -12.08
CA GLU A 152 -2.13 -13.70 -12.21
C GLU A 152 -1.66 -12.38 -12.83
N VAL A 153 -0.57 -11.82 -12.30
CA VAL A 153 0.10 -10.68 -12.92
C VAL A 153 1.27 -11.24 -13.73
N ASP A 154 1.02 -11.60 -14.98
CA ASP A 154 2.07 -12.05 -15.90
C ASP A 154 2.91 -10.87 -16.42
N ALA A 155 3.91 -11.14 -17.26
CA ALA A 155 4.81 -10.12 -17.78
C ALA A 155 4.09 -9.08 -18.66
N GLU A 156 2.99 -9.44 -19.32
CA GLU A 156 2.22 -8.51 -20.15
C GLU A 156 1.35 -7.60 -19.28
N THR A 157 0.67 -8.16 -18.29
CA THR A 157 -0.12 -7.43 -17.28
C THR A 157 0.78 -6.47 -16.50
N GLU A 158 2.00 -6.89 -16.17
CA GLU A 158 3.00 -6.04 -15.50
C GLU A 158 3.39 -4.85 -16.39
N ARG A 159 3.62 -5.06 -17.69
CA ARG A 159 3.87 -3.95 -18.63
C ARG A 159 2.68 -3.00 -18.74
N GLN A 160 1.46 -3.54 -18.77
CA GLN A 160 0.24 -2.72 -18.81
C GLN A 160 0.06 -1.90 -17.52
N LEU A 161 0.36 -2.49 -16.36
CA LEU A 161 0.35 -1.77 -15.08
C LEU A 161 1.38 -0.65 -15.04
N GLU A 162 2.61 -0.92 -15.46
CA GLU A 162 3.66 0.11 -15.57
C GLU A 162 3.25 1.25 -16.50
N ALA A 163 2.68 0.92 -17.66
CA ALA A 163 2.18 1.91 -18.61
C ALA A 163 1.01 2.74 -18.02
N ALA A 164 0.07 2.08 -17.33
CA ALA A 164 -1.07 2.73 -16.68
C ALA A 164 -0.62 3.69 -15.58
N ILE A 165 0.33 3.27 -14.74
CA ILE A 165 0.90 4.10 -13.67
C ILE A 165 1.64 5.29 -14.26
N ALA A 166 2.45 5.09 -15.30
CA ALA A 166 3.18 6.16 -15.98
C ALA A 166 2.21 7.18 -16.59
N GLU A 167 1.15 6.71 -17.26
CA GLU A 167 0.13 7.58 -17.83
C GLU A 167 -0.64 8.35 -16.75
N PHE A 168 -1.05 7.68 -15.68
CA PHE A 168 -1.72 8.34 -14.56
C PHE A 168 -0.83 9.43 -13.92
N LYS A 169 0.47 9.15 -13.72
CA LYS A 169 1.43 10.14 -13.23
C LYS A 169 1.51 11.36 -14.15
N ARG A 170 1.53 11.15 -15.48
CA ARG A 170 1.51 12.24 -16.47
C ARG A 170 0.23 13.07 -16.37
N GLN A 171 -0.94 12.42 -16.33
CA GLN A 171 -2.23 13.13 -16.23
C GLN A 171 -2.35 13.92 -14.93
N ARG A 172 -1.91 13.34 -13.81
CA ARG A 172 -1.92 14.02 -12.50
C ARG A 172 -0.96 15.23 -12.48
N ALA A 173 0.22 15.10 -13.09
CA ALA A 173 1.17 16.21 -13.21
C ALA A 173 0.64 17.34 -14.12
N ALA A 174 -0.05 17.00 -15.21
CA ALA A 174 -0.70 17.99 -16.07
C ALA A 174 -1.86 18.72 -15.36
N ALA A 175 -2.64 17.99 -14.56
CA ALA A 175 -3.73 18.56 -13.77
C ALA A 175 -3.21 19.50 -12.66
N SER A 176 -2.10 19.16 -12.00
CA SER A 176 -1.49 20.03 -10.98
C SER A 176 -0.87 21.30 -11.58
N ALA A 177 -0.36 21.24 -12.81
CA ALA A 177 0.15 22.40 -13.54
C ALA A 177 -0.96 23.38 -14.01
N THR A 178 -2.19 22.89 -14.17
CA THR A 178 -3.33 23.68 -14.68
C THR A 178 -4.10 24.42 -13.58
N THR A 179 -3.87 24.10 -12.30
CA THR A 179 -4.47 24.85 -11.19
C THR A 179 -3.68 26.13 -10.96
N PRO A 180 -4.21 27.34 -11.26
CA PRO A 180 -3.50 28.57 -10.97
C PRO A 180 -3.35 28.64 -9.44
N ARG A 181 -2.12 28.87 -8.96
CA ARG A 181 -1.89 29.38 -7.60
C ARG A 181 -2.83 30.57 -7.44
N GLN A 182 -3.92 30.41 -6.70
CA GLN A 182 -4.70 31.55 -6.23
C GLN A 182 -3.71 32.44 -5.48
N THR A 183 -3.50 33.60 -6.08
CA THR A 183 -2.77 34.72 -5.55
C THR A 183 -3.22 34.97 -4.11
N ALA A 184 -2.35 34.66 -3.15
CA ALA A 184 -2.41 35.25 -1.83
C ALA A 184 -2.14 36.76 -1.99
N GLY A 185 -3.23 37.52 -2.12
CA GLY A 185 -3.23 38.97 -2.22
C GLY A 185 -4.61 39.52 -1.88
N ALA A 186 -4.64 40.36 -0.84
CA ALA A 186 -5.78 41.11 -0.28
C ALA A 186 -6.77 40.25 0.54
N ARG A 187 -7.01 40.49 1.82
CA ARG A 187 -6.96 41.70 2.67
C ARG A 187 -6.55 41.35 4.09
#